data_AF-A0A9X8HD47-F1
#
_entry.id   AF-A0A9X8HD47-F1
#
_cell.length_a   1.000
_cell.length_b   1.000
_cell.length_c   1.000
_cell.angle_alpha   90.00
_cell.angle_beta   90.00
_cell.angle_gamma   90.00
#
_symmetry.space_group_name_H-M   'P 1'
#
loop_
_entity.id
_entity.type
_entity.pdbx_description
1 polymer ?
#
loop_
_entity_poly.entity_id
_entity_poly.type
_entity_poly.pdbx_seq_one_letter_code
_entity_poly.pdbx_strand_id
1 'polypeptide(L)'
;MFDGWAGLANLKLRVDQSNNQGVSIMGKVKKRRNISHKNVAPPTGGPSQAEIDDAMEGLDDEVDANEAADAATTTVVARGGKKQVPDFLSGLTNLQGSVREATCVALASFFAGEGTPDKLKMLDKLLNAGLLKKLLPRVVDPSTLVRLHALGALRYVKPPFLYVAKSMTSEDILTPCIKIVVEYAVDNVDGKASPHAVPILEQVFALLTNLCESCSLALVQATHQRHALLPALLHSLHVAKQPALHLETMKLLLVLCDNNPDLSQSFPAEFPPALLQILQSPEHSTKLRLTTIGVAINLPNVLENAQSVGLLLPVLQSAVAYDSIGVVGQAQAASEQWDLAQQDYGTVEFADEDVEEREHVEKVKKAVAVVRSWRENVHILTLGLELLSNMLANVELGDDDDEWGSDDEDGMEEVLDDFAAIRERALNCLTNLVANLSVADLTRGCDLNQVFQVVLALYADVQSKNELALSKDLFQPDRADTGDVDAAVMAVLSALVLRSVDDNLPLNVAPEHLGAVLASAQASPSVEARTSAVRLLGTLGKKAHSLPENKVL
;
A
#
# COMPACT_ATOMS: atom_id res chain seq x y z
N MET A 1 -48.44 -2.26 2.37
CA MET A 1 -48.29 -1.19 1.36
C MET A 1 -46.89 -1.31 0.82
N PHE A 2 -46.75 -2.14 -0.21
CA PHE A 2 -45.51 -2.45 -0.93
C PHE A 2 -45.81 -2.12 -2.38
N ASP A 3 -45.02 -1.23 -2.99
CA ASP A 3 -44.83 -1.16 -4.43
C ASP A 3 -43.68 -0.19 -4.72
N GLY A 4 -42.72 -0.66 -5.52
CA GLY A 4 -41.90 0.25 -6.31
C GLY A 4 -40.45 -0.15 -6.54
N TRP A 5 -40.25 -0.96 -7.59
CA TRP A 5 -39.29 -0.74 -8.70
C TRP A 5 -38.51 -2.02 -9.08
N ALA A 6 -39.12 -2.79 -9.97
CA ALA A 6 -38.44 -3.61 -10.95
C ALA A 6 -38.72 -3.00 -12.33
N GLY A 7 -37.69 -2.61 -13.08
CA GLY A 7 -37.88 -2.01 -14.39
C GLY A 7 -36.59 -1.75 -15.16
N LEU A 8 -36.41 -2.54 -16.22
CA LEU A 8 -35.72 -2.19 -17.48
C LEU A 8 -34.23 -2.51 -17.62
N ALA A 9 -33.97 -3.81 -17.78
CA ALA A 9 -33.05 -4.29 -18.80
C ALA A 9 -33.64 -4.08 -20.22
N ASN A 10 -32.76 -4.01 -21.22
CA ASN A 10 -32.97 -3.93 -22.68
C ASN A 10 -33.20 -2.53 -23.30
N LEU A 11 -32.14 -1.96 -23.88
CA LEU A 11 -32.27 -1.39 -25.23
C LEU A 11 -30.94 -1.45 -26.00
N LYS A 12 -30.99 -2.18 -27.11
CA LYS A 12 -29.93 -2.49 -28.07
C LYS A 12 -30.15 -1.61 -29.30
N LEU A 13 -29.05 -1.05 -29.81
CA LEU A 13 -28.77 -0.62 -31.20
C LEU A 13 -29.96 -0.20 -32.09
N ARG A 14 -29.99 1.08 -32.49
CA ARG A 14 -30.50 1.49 -33.80
C ARG A 14 -29.50 2.41 -34.51
N VAL A 15 -29.05 1.90 -35.64
CA VAL A 15 -28.31 2.54 -36.73
C VAL A 15 -29.29 3.41 -37.50
N ASP A 16 -28.91 4.67 -37.80
CA ASP A 16 -29.50 5.43 -38.89
C ASP A 16 -28.40 5.97 -39.80
N GLN A 17 -28.41 5.47 -41.04
CA GLN A 17 -27.73 6.04 -42.20
C GLN A 17 -28.71 7.00 -42.89
N SER A 18 -28.28 8.22 -43.21
CA SER A 18 -28.28 8.73 -44.60
C SER A 18 -27.88 10.22 -44.72
N ASN A 19 -27.01 10.43 -45.72
CA ASN A 19 -26.79 11.63 -46.55
C ASN A 19 -26.30 12.95 -45.94
N ASN A 20 -25.05 13.33 -46.28
CA ASN A 20 -24.86 14.19 -47.46
C ASN A 20 -23.46 14.10 -48.07
N GLN A 21 -23.39 14.41 -49.35
CA GLN A 21 -22.37 14.05 -50.35
C GLN A 21 -21.12 14.95 -50.39
N GLY A 22 -20.00 14.34 -50.82
CA GLY A 22 -19.11 14.89 -51.86
C GLY A 22 -17.92 15.73 -51.41
N VAL A 23 -16.70 15.20 -51.56
CA VAL A 23 -15.77 15.50 -52.67
C VAL A 23 -14.50 14.64 -52.52
N SER A 24 -14.18 13.96 -53.62
CA SER A 24 -13.01 13.12 -53.87
C SER A 24 -11.76 13.96 -54.14
N ILE A 25 -10.62 13.66 -53.50
CA ILE A 25 -9.29 13.71 -54.16
C ILE A 25 -8.42 12.56 -53.65
N MET A 26 -8.16 11.64 -54.56
CA MET A 26 -7.29 10.47 -54.45
C MET A 26 -5.82 10.89 -54.64
N GLY A 27 -5.08 11.03 -53.54
CA GLY A 27 -3.62 11.18 -53.55
C GLY A 27 -2.94 9.81 -53.48
N LYS A 28 -2.51 9.27 -54.62
CA LYS A 28 -1.72 8.03 -54.70
C LYS A 28 -0.37 8.21 -54.00
N VAL A 29 -0.24 7.81 -52.74
CA VAL A 29 1.07 7.64 -52.10
C VAL A 29 1.58 6.23 -52.41
N LYS A 30 2.72 6.18 -53.11
CA LYS A 30 3.45 4.95 -53.46
C LYS A 30 3.65 4.08 -52.22
N LYS A 31 3.10 2.86 -52.27
CA LYS A 31 3.43 1.76 -51.37
C LYS A 31 4.95 1.51 -51.43
N ARG A 32 5.72 2.08 -50.51
CA ARG A 32 7.11 1.67 -50.28
C ARG A 32 7.02 0.27 -49.68
N ARG A 33 7.48 -0.73 -50.44
CA ARG A 33 7.79 -2.05 -49.89
C ARG A 33 8.90 -1.81 -48.87
N ASN A 34 8.57 -1.84 -47.58
CA ASN A 34 9.59 -1.97 -46.55
C ASN A 34 9.75 -3.45 -46.24
N ILE A 35 10.98 -3.88 -46.46
CA ILE A 35 11.49 -5.22 -46.21
C ILE A 35 11.53 -5.37 -44.69
N SER A 36 10.98 -6.49 -44.22
CA SER A 36 11.02 -6.93 -42.82
C SER A 36 12.42 -6.80 -42.24
N HIS A 37 12.57 -5.96 -41.22
CA HIS A 37 13.66 -6.05 -40.25
C HIS A 37 13.06 -5.90 -38.85
N LYS A 38 13.33 -6.93 -38.04
CA LYS A 38 13.09 -7.02 -36.60
C LYS A 38 13.79 -5.87 -35.85
N ASN A 39 13.27 -5.55 -34.67
CA ASN A 39 13.74 -4.58 -33.67
C ASN A 39 13.40 -3.11 -34.02
N VAL A 40 12.27 -2.64 -33.51
CA VAL A 40 11.84 -1.24 -33.61
C VAL A 40 12.26 -0.51 -32.33
N ALA A 41 13.28 0.34 -32.44
CA ALA A 41 13.66 1.27 -31.38
C ALA A 41 12.53 2.30 -31.14
N PRO A 42 12.32 2.77 -29.89
CA PRO A 42 11.33 3.82 -29.61
C PRO A 42 11.68 5.10 -30.37
N PRO A 43 10.67 5.94 -30.73
CA PRO A 43 10.83 7.10 -31.61
C PRO A 43 11.82 8.17 -31.11
N THR A 44 12.28 8.07 -29.85
CA THR A 44 13.26 8.95 -29.21
C THR A 44 14.68 8.39 -29.15
N GLY A 45 14.96 7.20 -29.72
CA GLY A 45 16.29 6.60 -29.75
C GLY A 45 16.83 6.11 -28.40
N GLY A 46 15.96 5.99 -27.40
CA GLY A 46 16.27 5.29 -26.14
C GLY A 46 16.25 3.77 -26.32
N PRO A 47 16.78 3.00 -25.35
CA PRO A 47 16.72 1.54 -25.40
C PRO A 47 15.26 1.07 -25.29
N SER A 48 14.86 0.12 -26.14
CA SER A 48 13.58 -0.59 -26.06
C SER A 48 13.54 -1.53 -24.85
N GLN A 49 12.34 -1.95 -24.42
CA GLN A 49 12.18 -2.93 -23.34
C GLN A 49 12.94 -4.23 -23.66
N ALA A 50 12.94 -4.66 -24.91
CA ALA A 50 13.71 -5.82 -25.37
C ALA A 50 15.22 -5.60 -25.33
N GLU A 51 15.72 -4.39 -25.65
CA GLU A 51 17.16 -4.07 -25.51
C GLU A 51 17.59 -3.95 -24.05
N ILE A 52 16.66 -3.60 -23.17
CA ILE A 52 16.87 -3.64 -21.73
C ILE A 52 16.95 -5.11 -21.32
N ASP A 53 15.94 -5.92 -21.62
CA ASP A 53 15.92 -7.35 -21.27
C ASP A 53 17.14 -8.11 -21.84
N ASP A 54 17.53 -7.87 -23.10
CA ASP A 54 18.73 -8.45 -23.75
C ASP A 54 20.05 -7.97 -23.11
N ALA A 55 20.18 -6.67 -22.80
CA ALA A 55 21.36 -6.15 -22.09
C ALA A 55 21.43 -6.64 -20.62
N MET A 56 20.30 -7.13 -20.09
CA MET A 56 20.19 -7.70 -18.75
C MET A 56 20.44 -9.22 -18.73
N GLU A 57 20.16 -9.96 -19.82
CA GLU A 57 20.51 -11.39 -19.98
C GLU A 57 22.03 -11.64 -20.06
N GLY A 58 22.79 -10.74 -20.67
CA GLY A 58 24.26 -10.85 -20.79
C GLY A 58 25.05 -10.81 -19.46
N LEU A 59 24.37 -10.61 -18.33
CA LEU A 59 24.94 -10.61 -16.98
C LEU A 59 24.89 -11.97 -16.27
N ASP A 60 24.31 -13.00 -16.89
CA ASP A 60 24.21 -14.34 -16.31
C ASP A 60 25.47 -15.18 -16.58
N ASP A 61 26.16 -14.96 -17.70
CA ASP A 61 27.33 -15.77 -18.12
C ASP A 61 28.62 -15.52 -17.32
N GLU A 62 28.75 -14.40 -16.58
CA GLU A 62 30.00 -14.07 -15.85
C GLU A 62 29.98 -14.38 -14.34
N VAL A 63 28.82 -14.71 -13.75
CA VAL A 63 28.69 -14.91 -12.29
C VAL A 63 28.88 -16.36 -11.87
N ASP A 64 28.46 -17.32 -12.71
CA ASP A 64 28.62 -18.77 -12.44
C ASP A 64 30.08 -19.21 -12.27
N ALA A 65 31.04 -18.43 -12.78
CA ALA A 65 32.47 -18.73 -12.60
C ALA A 65 33.01 -18.39 -11.19
N ASN A 66 32.31 -17.56 -10.40
CA ASN A 66 32.84 -17.04 -9.12
C ASN A 66 32.06 -17.47 -7.87
N GLU A 67 30.90 -18.14 -7.99
CA GLU A 67 30.14 -18.64 -6.83
C GLU A 67 30.76 -19.87 -6.15
N ALA A 68 31.76 -20.51 -6.75
CA ALA A 68 32.38 -21.71 -6.18
C ALA A 68 33.30 -21.46 -4.95
N ALA A 69 33.50 -20.22 -4.48
CA ALA A 69 34.63 -19.90 -3.60
C ALA A 69 34.37 -19.29 -2.21
N ASP A 70 33.17 -18.81 -1.82
CA ASP A 70 33.06 -18.13 -0.50
C ASP A 70 31.65 -18.17 0.11
N ALA A 71 31.31 -19.32 0.71
CA ALA A 71 30.13 -19.50 1.55
C ALA A 71 30.49 -19.40 3.04
N ALA A 72 31.00 -18.26 3.49
CA ALA A 72 30.97 -17.86 4.90
C ALA A 72 31.47 -16.42 5.08
N THR A 73 30.66 -15.56 5.71
CA THR A 73 30.97 -14.24 6.33
C THR A 73 30.33 -13.04 5.64
N THR A 74 29.21 -12.61 6.22
CA THR A 74 28.53 -11.33 6.03
C THR A 74 29.40 -10.18 6.56
N THR A 75 30.16 -9.53 5.68
CA THR A 75 30.67 -8.16 5.88
C THR A 75 30.89 -7.50 4.52
N VAL A 76 30.27 -6.34 4.30
CA VAL A 76 30.49 -5.51 3.11
C VAL A 76 31.90 -4.92 3.20
N VAL A 77 32.87 -5.60 2.60
CA VAL A 77 34.16 -5.02 2.23
C VAL A 77 34.11 -4.71 0.75
N ALA A 78 34.46 -3.47 0.39
CA ALA A 78 34.54 -2.98 -0.97
C ALA A 78 35.41 -3.90 -1.86
N ARG A 79 34.77 -4.82 -2.60
CA ARG A 79 35.43 -5.62 -3.65
C ARG A 79 35.45 -4.80 -4.94
N GLY A 80 36.56 -4.08 -5.14
CA GLY A 80 36.86 -3.30 -6.34
C GLY A 80 37.22 -4.15 -7.56
N GLY A 81 36.25 -4.91 -8.08
CA GLY A 81 36.29 -5.42 -9.46
C GLY A 81 35.61 -4.41 -10.38
N LYS A 82 36.19 -4.11 -11.55
CA LYS A 82 35.58 -3.26 -12.58
C LYS A 82 34.34 -3.98 -13.14
N LYS A 83 33.21 -3.90 -12.43
CA LYS A 83 31.91 -4.38 -12.91
C LYS A 83 31.56 -3.55 -14.15
N GLN A 84 31.38 -4.20 -15.31
CA GLN A 84 30.84 -3.51 -16.48
C GLN A 84 29.49 -2.93 -16.07
N VAL A 85 29.37 -1.60 -16.17
CA VAL A 85 28.11 -0.91 -15.98
C VAL A 85 27.22 -1.36 -17.13
N PRO A 86 26.00 -1.89 -16.89
CA PRO A 86 25.07 -2.17 -17.97
C PRO A 86 24.94 -0.95 -18.88
N ASP A 87 25.16 -1.15 -20.19
CA ASP A 87 25.33 -0.05 -21.14
C ASP A 87 24.14 0.93 -21.12
N PHE A 88 22.93 0.42 -20.83
CA PHE A 88 21.73 1.25 -20.74
C PHE A 88 21.78 2.27 -19.58
N LEU A 89 22.49 2.00 -18.47
CA LEU A 89 22.65 2.97 -17.37
C LEU A 89 23.49 4.20 -17.79
N SER A 90 24.22 4.12 -18.90
CA SER A 90 24.87 5.31 -19.47
C SER A 90 23.85 6.35 -19.98
N GLY A 91 22.64 5.89 -20.33
CA GLY A 91 21.52 6.72 -20.75
C GLY A 91 21.10 7.76 -19.71
N LEU A 92 21.18 7.44 -18.42
CA LEU A 92 20.91 8.38 -17.31
C LEU A 92 21.86 9.59 -17.30
N THR A 93 23.07 9.42 -17.81
CA THR A 93 24.11 10.46 -17.87
C THR A 93 24.25 11.10 -19.26
N ASN A 94 23.39 10.73 -20.21
CA ASN A 94 23.46 11.26 -21.57
C ASN A 94 23.19 12.78 -21.61
N LEU A 95 23.87 13.48 -22.51
CA LEU A 95 23.67 14.93 -22.71
C LEU A 95 22.28 15.26 -23.25
N GLN A 96 21.68 14.36 -24.05
CA GLN A 96 20.34 14.51 -24.60
C GLN A 96 19.28 14.19 -23.55
N GLY A 97 18.39 15.16 -23.29
CA GLY A 97 17.30 15.02 -22.32
C GLY A 97 16.34 13.87 -22.65
N SER A 98 16.02 13.66 -23.93
CA SER A 98 15.14 12.58 -24.40
C SER A 98 15.69 11.18 -24.09
N VAL A 99 17.01 10.99 -24.16
CA VAL A 99 17.65 9.70 -23.84
C VAL A 99 17.59 9.45 -22.33
N ARG A 100 17.83 10.49 -21.52
CA ARG A 100 17.70 10.39 -20.06
C ARG A 100 16.27 10.05 -19.66
N GLU A 101 15.31 10.72 -20.29
CA GLU A 101 13.88 10.52 -20.07
C GLU A 101 13.47 9.08 -20.39
N ALA A 102 13.79 8.61 -21.61
CA ALA A 102 13.49 7.23 -22.03
C ALA A 102 14.12 6.20 -21.09
N THR A 103 15.34 6.46 -20.59
CA THR A 103 16.02 5.57 -19.63
C THR A 103 15.33 5.58 -18.26
N CYS A 104 14.82 6.73 -17.81
CA CYS A 104 14.05 6.80 -16.57
C CYS A 104 12.68 6.12 -16.71
N VAL A 105 12.00 6.29 -17.85
CA VAL A 105 10.74 5.59 -18.16
C VAL A 105 10.95 4.09 -18.13
N ALA A 106 11.98 3.60 -18.83
CA ALA A 106 12.38 2.20 -18.85
C ALA A 106 12.58 1.62 -17.44
N LEU A 107 13.35 2.32 -16.59
CA LEU A 107 13.57 1.90 -15.21
C LEU A 107 12.27 1.89 -14.40
N ALA A 108 11.43 2.91 -14.55
CA ALA A 108 10.14 3.00 -13.87
C ALA A 108 9.21 1.86 -14.28
N SER A 109 9.14 1.53 -15.57
CA SER A 109 8.34 0.42 -16.10
C SER A 109 8.87 -0.93 -15.66
N PHE A 110 10.19 -1.15 -15.71
CA PHE A 110 10.80 -2.42 -15.31
C PHE A 110 10.53 -2.74 -13.84
N PHE A 111 10.71 -1.75 -12.97
CA PHE A 111 10.46 -1.90 -11.53
C PHE A 111 9.00 -1.72 -11.13
N ALA A 112 8.13 -1.30 -12.05
CA ALA A 112 6.70 -1.34 -11.81
C ALA A 112 6.23 -2.79 -11.62
N GLY A 113 5.23 -2.98 -10.77
CA GLY A 113 4.65 -4.29 -10.46
C GLY A 113 5.34 -5.02 -9.30
N GLU A 114 5.19 -6.35 -9.27
CA GLU A 114 5.72 -7.21 -8.22
C GLU A 114 7.24 -7.37 -8.33
N GLY A 115 7.93 -7.40 -7.18
CA GLY A 115 9.34 -7.74 -7.11
C GLY A 115 9.55 -9.24 -7.23
N THR A 116 9.45 -9.80 -8.44
CA THR A 116 9.81 -11.21 -8.68
C THR A 116 11.26 -11.46 -8.27
N PRO A 117 11.63 -12.69 -7.86
CA PRO A 117 13.01 -13.01 -7.48
C PRO A 117 14.05 -12.56 -8.50
N ASP A 118 13.72 -12.65 -9.80
CA ASP A 118 14.60 -12.24 -10.89
C ASP A 118 14.72 -10.71 -10.98
N LYS A 119 13.61 -9.97 -10.85
CA LYS A 119 13.66 -8.49 -10.77
C LYS A 119 14.46 -8.01 -9.56
N LEU A 120 14.38 -8.71 -8.43
CA LEU A 120 15.14 -8.39 -7.20
C LEU A 120 16.63 -8.64 -7.38
N LYS A 121 17.03 -9.81 -7.91
CA LYS A 121 18.43 -10.08 -8.27
C LYS A 121 18.97 -9.05 -9.25
N MET A 122 18.14 -8.65 -10.23
CA MET A 122 18.53 -7.66 -11.21
C MET A 122 18.69 -6.28 -10.59
N LEU A 123 17.80 -5.89 -9.68
CA LEU A 123 17.95 -4.67 -8.91
C LEU A 123 19.29 -4.66 -8.14
N ASP A 124 19.66 -5.75 -7.47
CA ASP A 124 20.96 -5.86 -6.78
C ASP A 124 22.14 -5.67 -7.75
N LYS A 125 22.09 -6.26 -8.96
CA LYS A 125 23.11 -6.05 -10.00
C LYS A 125 23.20 -4.57 -10.40
N LEU A 126 22.07 -3.90 -10.60
CA LEU A 126 22.01 -2.49 -11.00
C LEU A 126 22.48 -1.53 -9.91
N LEU A 127 22.11 -1.79 -8.65
CA LEU A 127 22.60 -1.04 -7.49
C LEU A 127 24.12 -1.15 -7.38
N ASN A 128 24.67 -2.35 -7.54
CA ASN A 128 26.11 -2.61 -7.59
C ASN A 128 26.81 -1.91 -8.76
N ALA A 129 26.11 -1.70 -9.88
CA ALA A 129 26.60 -0.96 -11.04
C ALA A 129 26.49 0.58 -10.89
N GLY A 130 26.03 1.07 -9.73
CA GLY A 130 25.94 2.49 -9.44
C GLY A 130 24.66 3.16 -9.94
N LEU A 131 23.54 2.43 -10.00
CA LEU A 131 22.22 2.97 -10.36
C LEU A 131 21.88 4.25 -9.56
N LEU A 132 21.96 4.21 -8.22
CA LEU A 132 21.59 5.36 -7.38
C LEU A 132 22.44 6.60 -7.68
N LYS A 133 23.77 6.43 -7.80
CA LYS A 133 24.70 7.52 -8.15
C LYS A 133 24.34 8.24 -9.46
N LYS A 134 23.71 7.54 -10.39
CA LYS A 134 23.30 8.08 -11.69
C LYS A 134 21.85 8.58 -11.70
N LEU A 135 20.96 7.93 -10.95
CA LEU A 135 19.54 8.21 -10.94
C LEU A 135 19.15 9.35 -9.98
N LEU A 136 19.73 9.42 -8.77
CA LEU A 136 19.41 10.47 -7.80
C LEU A 136 19.61 11.90 -8.37
N PRO A 137 20.69 12.22 -9.12
CA PRO A 137 20.85 13.54 -9.73
C PRO A 137 19.82 13.88 -10.81
N ARG A 138 18.95 12.96 -11.21
CA ARG A 138 17.87 13.20 -12.19
C ARG A 138 16.60 13.78 -11.56
N VAL A 139 16.45 13.70 -10.24
CA VAL A 139 15.33 14.33 -9.52
C VAL A 139 15.28 15.85 -9.74
N VAL A 140 16.45 16.47 -9.95
CA VAL A 140 16.61 17.90 -10.21
C VAL A 140 17.09 18.20 -11.64
N ASP A 141 16.83 17.32 -12.60
CA ASP A 141 17.22 17.50 -14.00
C ASP A 141 16.59 18.77 -14.62
N PRO A 142 17.23 19.46 -15.57
CA PRO A 142 16.60 20.58 -16.26
C PRO A 142 15.26 20.23 -16.96
N SER A 143 15.10 18.98 -17.42
CA SER A 143 13.85 18.51 -18.04
C SER A 143 12.85 18.03 -16.98
N THR A 144 11.65 18.64 -16.98
CA THR A 144 10.53 18.24 -16.12
C THR A 144 10.11 16.78 -16.30
N LEU A 145 10.15 16.27 -17.53
CA LEU A 145 9.82 14.87 -17.82
C LEU A 145 10.86 13.92 -17.22
N VAL A 146 12.15 14.28 -17.30
CA VAL A 146 13.22 13.51 -16.64
C VAL A 146 13.00 13.49 -15.12
N ARG A 147 12.63 14.62 -14.50
CA ARG A 147 12.32 14.65 -13.06
C ARG A 147 11.16 13.72 -12.70
N LEU A 148 10.06 13.80 -13.45
CA LEU A 148 8.87 12.98 -13.24
C LEU A 148 9.21 11.48 -13.29
N HIS A 149 9.90 11.06 -14.35
CA HIS A 149 10.22 9.65 -14.55
C HIS A 149 11.35 9.17 -13.63
N ALA A 150 12.29 10.03 -13.24
CA ALA A 150 13.30 9.70 -12.24
C ALA A 150 12.66 9.46 -10.87
N LEU A 151 11.74 10.33 -10.44
CA LEU A 151 10.97 10.13 -9.21
C LEU A 151 10.14 8.84 -9.26
N GLY A 152 9.48 8.58 -10.40
CA GLY A 152 8.76 7.33 -10.62
C GLY A 152 9.66 6.10 -10.52
N ALA A 153 10.83 6.12 -11.16
CA ALA A 153 11.81 5.04 -11.07
C ALA A 153 12.31 4.83 -9.63
N LEU A 154 12.62 5.90 -8.90
CA LEU A 154 13.07 5.83 -7.51
C LEU A 154 11.98 5.33 -6.56
N ARG A 155 10.71 5.66 -6.82
CA ARG A 155 9.56 5.11 -6.09
C ARG A 155 9.44 3.59 -6.28
N TYR A 156 9.65 3.11 -7.50
CA TYR A 156 9.48 1.70 -7.88
C TYR A 156 10.70 0.83 -7.68
N VAL A 157 11.91 1.43 -7.57
CA VAL A 157 13.05 0.82 -6.88
C VAL A 157 12.65 0.67 -5.42
N LYS A 158 11.76 -0.29 -5.22
CA LYS A 158 10.96 -0.45 -4.02
C LYS A 158 11.96 -0.73 -2.89
N PRO A 159 11.62 -0.41 -1.64
CA PRO A 159 12.44 -0.76 -0.49
C PRO A 159 12.01 -2.07 0.23
N PRO A 160 11.69 -3.22 -0.43
CA PRO A 160 11.67 -4.48 0.33
C PRO A 160 13.07 -4.75 0.92
N PHE A 161 14.06 -4.03 0.40
CA PHE A 161 15.35 -3.80 0.98
C PHE A 161 15.35 -2.50 1.79
N LEU A 162 15.11 -2.60 3.10
CA LEU A 162 15.37 -1.51 4.05
C LEU A 162 16.76 -0.86 3.83
N TYR A 163 17.72 -1.63 3.32
CA TYR A 163 19.05 -1.14 2.96
C TYR A 163 19.04 -0.13 1.79
N VAL A 164 18.13 -0.23 0.81
CA VAL A 164 18.04 0.70 -0.33
C VAL A 164 17.55 2.06 0.13
N ALA A 165 16.45 2.11 0.90
CA ALA A 165 15.97 3.36 1.49
C ALA A 165 17.06 4.03 2.35
N LYS A 166 17.77 3.23 3.15
CA LYS A 166 18.91 3.71 3.94
C LYS A 166 20.05 4.24 3.07
N SER A 167 20.37 3.57 1.97
CA SER A 167 21.39 4.02 1.01
C SER A 167 21.00 5.34 0.36
N MET A 168 19.76 5.47 -0.12
CA MET A 168 19.24 6.70 -0.72
C MET A 168 19.24 7.86 0.28
N THR A 169 18.85 7.60 1.53
CA THR A 169 18.88 8.58 2.62
C THR A 169 20.31 9.02 2.94
N SER A 170 21.25 8.08 2.96
CA SER A 170 22.67 8.37 3.19
C SER A 170 23.31 9.15 2.03
N GLU A 171 22.78 9.03 0.82
CA GLU A 171 23.15 9.80 -0.37
C GLU A 171 22.36 11.12 -0.52
N ASP A 172 21.65 11.56 0.53
CA ASP A 172 20.93 12.85 0.59
C ASP A 172 19.82 13.02 -0.45
N ILE A 173 18.97 12.00 -0.64
CA ILE A 173 17.77 12.11 -1.50
C ILE A 173 16.70 13.07 -0.96
N LEU A 174 16.65 13.31 0.35
CA LEU A 174 15.62 14.14 0.96
C LEU A 174 15.74 15.61 0.54
N THR A 175 16.95 16.16 0.46
CA THR A 175 17.19 17.55 0.04
C THR A 175 16.61 17.86 -1.36
N PRO A 176 16.90 17.11 -2.44
CA PRO A 176 16.29 17.34 -3.73
C PRO A 176 14.79 17.05 -3.75
N CYS A 177 14.28 16.08 -2.98
CA CYS A 177 12.83 15.84 -2.87
C CYS A 177 12.10 17.04 -2.25
N ILE A 178 12.59 17.59 -1.13
CA ILE A 178 11.99 18.76 -0.47
C ILE A 178 12.03 19.98 -1.38
N LYS A 179 13.14 20.19 -2.10
CA LYS A 179 13.23 21.26 -3.10
C LYS A 179 12.13 21.14 -4.16
N ILE A 180 11.91 19.93 -4.70
CA ILE A 180 10.85 19.67 -5.68
C ILE A 180 9.46 19.92 -5.07
N VAL A 181 9.22 19.49 -3.84
CA VAL A 181 7.94 19.75 -3.15
C VAL A 181 7.66 21.25 -3.09
N VAL A 182 8.63 22.05 -2.64
CA VAL A 182 8.46 23.52 -2.54
C VAL A 182 8.24 24.14 -3.92
N GLU A 183 9.04 23.77 -4.92
CA GLU A 183 8.98 24.30 -6.30
C GLU A 183 7.63 24.00 -6.98
N TYR A 184 7.02 22.84 -6.74
CA TYR A 184 5.80 22.44 -7.45
C TYR A 184 4.52 22.68 -6.66
N ALA A 185 4.54 22.64 -5.33
CA ALA A 185 3.35 22.84 -4.51
C ALA A 185 3.03 24.32 -4.30
N VAL A 186 4.02 25.18 -4.11
CA VAL A 186 3.77 26.60 -3.77
C VAL A 186 3.71 27.48 -5.01
N ASP A 187 4.56 27.22 -6.01
CA ASP A 187 4.75 28.14 -7.14
C ASP A 187 3.87 27.82 -8.37
N ASN A 188 3.25 26.63 -8.45
CA ASN A 188 2.71 26.13 -9.70
C ASN A 188 1.24 25.69 -9.70
N VAL A 189 0.62 25.27 -8.59
CA VAL A 189 -0.63 24.50 -8.69
C VAL A 189 -1.89 25.33 -9.04
N ASP A 190 -1.87 26.66 -8.82
CA ASP A 190 -3.03 27.56 -9.04
C ASP A 190 -3.28 27.99 -10.52
N GLY A 191 -3.01 27.11 -11.49
CA GLY A 191 -3.54 27.27 -12.86
C GLY A 191 -2.65 27.98 -13.89
N LYS A 192 -1.37 28.24 -13.59
CA LYS A 192 -0.31 28.49 -14.61
C LYS A 192 0.71 27.35 -14.69
N ALA A 193 0.41 26.22 -14.04
CA ALA A 193 1.29 25.10 -13.80
C ALA A 193 1.82 24.45 -15.09
N SER A 194 3.07 24.01 -15.04
CA SER A 194 3.52 22.89 -15.86
C SER A 194 2.51 21.74 -15.81
N PRO A 195 2.12 21.11 -16.94
CA PRO A 195 1.15 20.01 -16.96
C PRO A 195 1.60 18.79 -16.13
N HIS A 196 2.86 18.76 -15.72
CA HIS A 196 3.46 17.69 -14.94
C HIS A 196 3.57 18.01 -13.44
N ALA A 197 3.10 19.18 -12.97
CA ALA A 197 3.24 19.57 -11.57
C ALA A 197 2.55 18.60 -10.61
N VAL A 198 1.28 18.28 -10.85
CA VAL A 198 0.52 17.31 -10.04
C VAL A 198 1.16 15.92 -10.10
N PRO A 199 1.46 15.34 -11.27
CA PRO A 199 2.18 14.06 -11.34
C PRO A 199 3.52 14.05 -10.60
N ILE A 200 4.30 15.14 -10.63
CA ILE A 200 5.57 15.23 -9.90
C ILE A 200 5.33 15.21 -8.38
N LEU A 201 4.33 15.97 -7.91
CA LEU A 201 3.95 15.97 -6.49
C LEU A 201 3.48 14.58 -6.02
N GLU A 202 2.69 13.89 -6.82
CA GLU A 202 2.27 12.51 -6.55
C GLU A 202 3.48 11.58 -6.39
N GLN A 203 4.46 11.63 -7.30
CA GLN A 203 5.63 10.76 -7.23
C GLN A 203 6.56 11.10 -6.06
N VAL A 204 6.78 12.39 -5.78
CA VAL A 204 7.68 12.80 -4.68
C VAL A 204 7.06 12.52 -3.32
N PHE A 205 5.75 12.71 -3.13
CA PHE A 205 5.08 12.35 -1.89
C PHE A 205 5.10 10.83 -1.68
N ALA A 206 4.79 10.04 -2.72
CA ALA A 206 4.89 8.59 -2.63
C ALA A 206 6.32 8.10 -2.29
N LEU A 207 7.35 8.71 -2.89
CA LEU A 207 8.75 8.38 -2.57
C LEU A 207 9.11 8.75 -1.13
N LEU A 208 8.71 9.93 -0.66
CA LEU A 208 8.95 10.37 0.72
C LEU A 208 8.26 9.45 1.73
N THR A 209 7.01 9.05 1.47
CA THR A 209 6.29 8.05 2.28
C THR A 209 7.10 6.76 2.39
N ASN A 210 7.45 6.16 1.25
CA ASN A 210 8.23 4.92 1.21
C ASN A 210 9.56 5.02 1.99
N LEU A 211 10.27 6.16 1.86
CA LEU A 211 11.54 6.40 2.55
C LEU A 211 11.35 6.53 4.06
N CYS A 212 10.33 7.27 4.50
CA CYS A 212 10.06 7.48 5.92
C CYS A 212 9.59 6.19 6.62
N GLU A 213 8.75 5.38 5.96
CA GLU A 213 8.33 4.07 6.47
C GLU A 213 9.51 3.09 6.58
N SER A 214 10.45 3.16 5.64
CA SER A 214 11.55 2.18 5.54
C SER A 214 12.84 2.62 6.26
N CYS A 215 12.94 3.88 6.68
CA CYS A 215 14.16 4.43 7.26
C CYS A 215 13.86 5.51 8.31
N SER A 216 14.13 5.19 9.59
CA SER A 216 13.94 6.13 10.70
C SER A 216 14.75 7.43 10.56
N LEU A 217 15.94 7.38 9.96
CA LEU A 217 16.72 8.59 9.66
C LEU A 217 15.98 9.50 8.66
N ALA A 218 15.35 8.92 7.63
CA ALA A 218 14.57 9.69 6.67
C ALA A 218 13.36 10.33 7.35
N LEU A 219 12.64 9.60 8.20
CA LEU A 219 11.53 10.13 8.98
C LEU A 219 11.95 11.33 9.85
N VAL A 220 13.06 11.21 10.58
CA VAL A 220 13.60 12.30 11.41
C VAL A 220 13.98 13.51 10.56
N GLN A 221 14.66 13.30 9.44
CA GLN A 221 15.07 14.39 8.55
C GLN A 221 13.86 15.08 7.90
N ALA A 222 12.86 14.33 7.42
CA ALA A 222 11.64 14.88 6.87
C ALA A 222 10.85 15.68 7.93
N THR A 223 10.77 15.17 9.16
CA THR A 223 10.16 15.86 10.29
C THR A 223 10.84 17.19 10.61
N HIS A 224 12.18 17.26 10.61
CA HIS A 224 12.90 18.52 10.78
C HIS A 224 12.59 19.55 9.68
N GLN A 225 12.20 19.07 8.49
CA GLN A 225 11.85 19.88 7.32
C GLN A 225 10.33 20.15 7.22
N ARG A 226 9.57 19.90 8.30
CA ARG A 226 8.12 20.15 8.38
C ARG A 226 7.69 21.56 7.99
N HIS A 227 8.52 22.56 8.27
CA HIS A 227 8.24 23.96 7.90
C HIS A 227 8.15 24.19 6.37
N ALA A 228 8.83 23.35 5.58
CA ALA A 228 8.75 23.36 4.11
C ALA A 228 7.71 22.37 3.58
N LEU A 229 7.59 21.19 4.22
CA LEU A 229 6.67 20.13 3.78
C LEU A 229 5.21 20.43 4.12
N LEU A 230 4.89 20.87 5.33
CA LEU A 230 3.51 21.05 5.77
C LEU A 230 2.73 22.05 4.90
N PRO A 231 3.24 23.26 4.59
CA PRO A 231 2.50 24.18 3.73
C PRO A 231 2.20 23.60 2.35
N ALA A 232 3.15 22.85 1.78
CA ALA A 232 3.01 22.19 0.49
C ALA A 232 1.97 21.07 0.53
N LEU A 233 1.97 20.25 1.59
CA LEU A 233 0.98 19.18 1.77
C LEU A 233 -0.43 19.77 1.93
N LEU A 234 -0.58 20.78 2.79
CA LEU A 234 -1.85 21.46 3.00
C LEU A 234 -2.38 22.12 1.71
N HIS A 235 -1.51 22.81 0.97
CA HIS A 235 -1.90 23.36 -0.33
C HIS A 235 -2.36 22.25 -1.29
N SER A 236 -1.66 21.12 -1.33
CA SER A 236 -2.02 19.97 -2.18
C SER A 236 -3.41 19.40 -1.89
N LEU A 237 -3.93 19.55 -0.67
CA LEU A 237 -5.29 19.12 -0.30
C LEU A 237 -6.39 20.06 -0.81
N HIS A 238 -6.05 21.31 -1.14
CA HIS A 238 -7.01 22.28 -1.67
C HIS A 238 -7.14 22.18 -3.20
N VAL A 239 -6.32 21.35 -3.85
CA VAL A 239 -6.28 21.19 -5.29
C VAL A 239 -7.49 20.38 -5.75
N ALA A 240 -8.53 21.07 -6.18
CA ALA A 240 -9.79 20.45 -6.56
C ALA A 240 -9.60 19.33 -7.59
N LYS A 241 -10.34 18.22 -7.40
CA LYS A 241 -10.43 17.08 -8.33
C LYS A 241 -9.11 16.33 -8.56
N GLN A 242 -8.21 16.30 -7.57
CA GLN A 242 -6.97 15.50 -7.61
C GLN A 242 -6.94 14.43 -6.51
N PRO A 243 -7.83 13.42 -6.55
CA PRO A 243 -7.91 12.40 -5.49
C PRO A 243 -6.64 11.56 -5.35
N ALA A 244 -5.85 11.37 -6.42
CA ALA A 244 -4.57 10.66 -6.36
C ALA A 244 -3.52 11.46 -5.58
N LEU A 245 -3.41 12.78 -5.85
CA LEU A 245 -2.57 13.69 -5.07
C LEU A 245 -3.02 13.75 -3.61
N HIS A 246 -4.33 13.85 -3.35
CA HIS A 246 -4.86 13.85 -1.98
C HIS A 246 -4.48 12.57 -1.23
N LEU A 247 -4.55 11.41 -1.91
CA LEU A 247 -4.17 10.13 -1.32
C LEU A 247 -2.68 10.07 -0.97
N GLU A 248 -1.78 10.44 -1.88
CA GLU A 248 -0.34 10.44 -1.56
C GLU A 248 0.02 11.49 -0.50
N THR A 249 -0.69 12.62 -0.47
CA THR A 249 -0.58 13.64 0.59
C THR A 249 -0.98 13.07 1.96
N MET A 250 -2.13 12.40 2.03
CA MET A 250 -2.63 11.79 3.27
C MET A 250 -1.72 10.67 3.78
N LYS A 251 -1.17 9.83 2.90
CA LYS A 251 -0.21 8.81 3.30
C LYS A 251 1.06 9.40 3.91
N LEU A 252 1.61 10.45 3.30
CA LEU A 252 2.80 11.11 3.85
C LEU A 252 2.49 11.78 5.18
N LEU A 253 1.33 12.44 5.31
CA LEU A 253 0.88 13.01 6.58
C LEU A 253 0.73 11.94 7.66
N LEU A 254 0.15 10.78 7.33
CA LEU A 254 -0.01 9.66 8.27
C LEU A 254 1.34 9.25 8.87
N VAL A 255 2.33 9.02 8.01
CA VAL A 255 3.68 8.61 8.43
C VAL A 255 4.41 9.71 9.22
N LEU A 256 4.19 10.99 8.88
CA LEU A 256 4.84 12.10 9.59
C LEU A 256 4.20 12.41 10.95
N CYS A 257 2.89 12.19 11.10
CA CYS A 257 2.15 12.41 12.34
C CYS A 257 2.32 11.25 13.33
N ASP A 258 2.62 10.06 12.84
CA ASP A 258 2.81 8.88 13.68
C ASP A 258 3.89 9.15 14.75
N ASN A 259 3.50 8.99 16.01
CA ASN A 259 4.33 9.24 17.20
C ASN A 259 5.01 10.63 17.23
N ASN A 260 4.37 11.65 16.66
CA ASN A 260 4.94 13.00 16.55
C ASN A 260 3.97 14.09 17.02
N PRO A 261 3.71 14.19 18.34
CA PRO A 261 2.71 15.11 18.90
C PRO A 261 3.02 16.59 18.59
N ASP A 262 4.31 16.95 18.51
CA ASP A 262 4.74 18.29 18.13
C ASP A 262 4.25 18.70 16.74
N LEU A 263 4.21 17.74 15.80
CA LEU A 263 3.69 17.98 14.46
C LEU A 263 2.17 18.14 14.49
N SER A 264 1.48 17.26 15.21
CA SER A 264 0.01 17.30 15.35
C SER A 264 -0.48 18.60 15.97
N GLN A 265 0.27 19.18 16.91
CA GLN A 265 -0.03 20.48 17.52
C GLN A 265 0.31 21.68 16.61
N SER A 266 1.11 21.47 15.56
CA SER A 266 1.56 22.53 14.64
C SER A 266 0.63 22.74 13.44
N PHE A 267 -0.40 21.91 13.28
CA PHE A 267 -1.35 22.06 12.18
C PHE A 267 -2.16 23.35 12.33
N PRO A 268 -2.43 24.05 11.21
CA PRO A 268 -3.23 25.26 11.25
C PRO A 268 -4.71 24.95 11.44
N ALA A 269 -5.48 25.94 11.87
CA ALA A 269 -6.89 25.79 12.23
C ALA A 269 -7.79 25.32 11.06
N GLU A 270 -7.39 25.57 9.81
CA GLU A 270 -8.08 25.07 8.62
C GLU A 270 -7.87 23.57 8.34
N PHE A 271 -6.93 22.91 9.01
CA PHE A 271 -6.62 21.51 8.74
C PHE A 271 -7.75 20.54 9.13
N PRO A 272 -8.31 20.58 10.36
CA PRO A 272 -9.43 19.69 10.70
C PRO A 272 -10.65 19.84 9.78
N PRO A 273 -11.10 21.06 9.40
CA PRO A 273 -12.14 21.22 8.38
C PRO A 273 -11.80 20.59 7.02
N ALA A 274 -10.54 20.66 6.58
CA ALA A 274 -10.11 20.02 5.33
C ALA A 274 -10.18 18.49 5.40
N LEU A 275 -9.78 17.88 6.53
CA LEU A 275 -9.94 16.44 6.76
C LEU A 275 -11.41 16.03 6.71
N LEU A 276 -12.29 16.81 7.35
CA LEU A 276 -13.72 16.53 7.37
C LEU A 276 -14.34 16.56 5.95
N GLN A 277 -13.94 17.52 5.12
CA GLN A 277 -14.38 17.57 3.71
C GLN A 277 -13.97 16.32 2.93
N ILE A 278 -12.75 15.83 3.16
CA ILE A 278 -12.28 14.59 2.51
C ILE A 278 -13.08 13.38 3.02
N LEU A 279 -13.29 13.28 4.33
CA LEU A 279 -14.04 12.20 4.97
C LEU A 279 -15.51 12.15 4.53
N GLN A 280 -16.14 13.30 4.26
CA GLN A 280 -17.55 13.39 3.89
C GLN A 280 -17.80 13.36 2.37
N SER A 281 -16.74 13.49 1.55
CA SER A 281 -16.88 13.51 0.09
C SER A 281 -17.24 12.12 -0.46
N PRO A 282 -18.41 11.96 -1.13
CA PRO A 282 -18.80 10.68 -1.72
C PRO A 282 -17.99 10.34 -2.99
N GLU A 283 -17.32 11.32 -3.59
CA GLU A 283 -16.48 11.12 -4.79
C GLU A 283 -15.10 10.52 -4.43
N HIS A 284 -14.71 10.56 -3.15
CA HIS A 284 -13.43 10.03 -2.70
C HIS A 284 -13.51 8.54 -2.45
N SER A 285 -12.43 7.84 -2.81
CA SER A 285 -12.33 6.39 -2.58
C SER A 285 -12.32 6.08 -1.08
N THR A 286 -12.82 4.90 -0.72
CA THR A 286 -12.75 4.39 0.66
C THR A 286 -11.33 4.42 1.18
N LYS A 287 -10.34 4.10 0.33
CA LYS A 287 -8.92 4.15 0.69
C LYS A 287 -8.48 5.55 1.13
N LEU A 288 -8.78 6.60 0.35
CA LEU A 288 -8.43 7.98 0.72
C LEU A 288 -9.10 8.38 2.03
N ARG A 289 -10.40 8.11 2.17
CA ARG A 289 -11.17 8.43 3.38
C ARG A 289 -10.61 7.70 4.60
N LEU A 290 -10.24 6.43 4.45
CA LEU A 290 -9.66 5.61 5.52
C LEU A 290 -8.25 6.08 5.91
N THR A 291 -7.38 6.40 4.95
CA THR A 291 -6.07 7.02 5.26
C THR A 291 -6.25 8.37 5.96
N THR A 292 -7.31 9.13 5.63
CA THR A 292 -7.65 10.39 6.30
C THR A 292 -8.06 10.17 7.76
N ILE A 293 -8.76 9.07 8.08
CA ILE A 293 -9.02 8.69 9.49
C ILE A 293 -7.70 8.48 10.23
N GLY A 294 -6.74 7.76 9.63
CA GLY A 294 -5.43 7.56 10.25
C GLY A 294 -4.71 8.86 10.61
N VAL A 295 -4.85 9.90 9.79
CA VAL A 295 -4.33 11.23 10.11
C VAL A 295 -5.15 11.90 11.21
N ALA A 296 -6.48 11.81 11.14
CA ALA A 296 -7.39 12.45 12.08
C ALA A 296 -7.25 11.92 13.52
N ILE A 297 -7.06 10.60 13.71
CA ILE A 297 -6.91 10.02 15.06
C ILE A 297 -5.61 10.44 15.75
N ASN A 298 -4.65 10.96 14.99
CA ASN A 298 -3.40 11.52 15.51
C ASN A 298 -3.52 13.02 15.87
N LEU A 299 -4.68 13.65 15.61
CA LEU A 299 -4.95 15.01 16.03
C LEU A 299 -5.41 15.06 17.50
N PRO A 300 -5.06 16.12 18.25
CA PRO A 300 -5.47 16.25 19.64
C PRO A 300 -7.00 16.20 19.81
N ASN A 301 -7.44 15.51 20.85
CA ASN A 301 -8.82 15.49 21.36
C ASN A 301 -9.87 14.89 20.40
N VAL A 302 -9.48 14.35 19.25
CA VAL A 302 -10.42 13.73 18.29
C VAL A 302 -11.09 12.49 18.90
N LEU A 303 -10.34 11.71 19.68
CA LEU A 303 -10.84 10.48 20.32
C LEU A 303 -11.51 10.72 21.68
N GLU A 304 -11.42 11.94 22.22
CA GLU A 304 -12.03 12.34 23.50
C GLU A 304 -13.49 12.80 23.32
N ASN A 305 -13.96 12.96 22.08
CA ASN A 305 -15.27 13.51 21.78
C ASN A 305 -16.10 12.54 20.93
N ALA A 306 -17.20 12.03 21.49
CA ALA A 306 -18.07 11.05 20.84
C ALA A 306 -18.60 11.52 19.48
N GLN A 307 -18.96 12.80 19.33
CA GLN A 307 -19.40 13.36 18.06
C GLN A 307 -18.30 13.31 16.99
N SER A 308 -17.06 13.58 17.38
CA SER A 308 -15.89 13.54 16.49
C SER A 308 -15.59 12.11 16.04
N VAL A 309 -15.66 11.14 16.96
CA VAL A 309 -15.50 9.72 16.65
C VAL A 309 -16.65 9.22 15.77
N GLY A 310 -17.88 9.65 16.03
CA GLY A 310 -19.07 9.34 15.25
C GLY A 310 -18.96 9.75 13.77
N LEU A 311 -18.17 10.78 13.45
CA LEU A 311 -17.91 11.19 12.07
C LEU A 311 -16.97 10.23 11.32
N LEU A 312 -16.17 9.42 12.04
CA LEU A 312 -15.23 8.46 11.47
C LEU A 312 -15.90 7.09 11.21
N LEU A 313 -16.89 6.73 12.05
CA LEU A 313 -17.58 5.44 12.02
C LEU A 313 -18.13 5.03 10.64
N PRO A 314 -18.82 5.88 9.86
CA PRO A 314 -19.39 5.46 8.58
C PRO A 314 -18.33 4.99 7.57
N VAL A 315 -17.14 5.57 7.62
CA VAL A 315 -16.03 5.17 6.74
C VAL A 315 -15.45 3.84 7.21
N LEU A 316 -15.26 3.66 8.52
CA LEU A 316 -14.78 2.40 9.12
C LEU A 316 -15.76 1.26 8.83
N GLN A 317 -17.06 1.48 9.04
CA GLN A 317 -18.12 0.53 8.71
C GLN A 317 -18.08 0.16 7.23
N SER A 318 -17.95 1.14 6.32
CA SER A 318 -17.82 0.87 4.88
C SER A 318 -16.54 0.11 4.52
N ALA A 319 -15.44 0.35 5.23
CA ALA A 319 -14.17 -0.33 5.01
C ALA A 319 -14.20 -1.79 5.48
N VAL A 320 -15.12 -2.17 6.38
CA VAL A 320 -15.26 -3.56 6.84
C VAL A 320 -16.55 -4.24 6.34
N ALA A 321 -17.40 -3.52 5.62
CA ALA A 321 -18.67 -4.00 5.05
C ALA A 321 -18.44 -4.91 3.82
N TYR A 322 -17.56 -5.90 3.97
CA TYR A 322 -17.23 -6.86 2.92
C TYR A 322 -18.11 -8.11 3.01
N ASP A 323 -18.67 -8.53 1.88
CA ASP A 323 -19.27 -9.85 1.72
C ASP A 323 -18.17 -10.91 1.70
N SER A 324 -18.09 -11.73 2.75
CA SER A 324 -17.06 -12.77 2.91
C SER A 324 -17.01 -13.76 1.73
N ILE A 325 -18.16 -14.03 1.09
CA ILE A 325 -18.23 -14.87 -0.11
C ILE A 325 -17.67 -14.09 -1.31
N GLY A 326 -18.06 -12.83 -1.44
CA GLY A 326 -17.57 -11.92 -2.47
C GLY A 326 -16.05 -11.74 -2.46
N VAL A 327 -15.41 -11.63 -1.29
CA VAL A 327 -13.94 -11.43 -1.23
C VAL A 327 -13.18 -12.69 -1.68
N VAL A 328 -13.65 -13.89 -1.30
CA VAL A 328 -13.06 -15.14 -1.81
C VAL A 328 -13.22 -15.23 -3.33
N GLY A 329 -14.39 -14.85 -3.87
CA GLY A 329 -14.61 -14.78 -5.31
C GLY A 329 -13.70 -13.77 -6.03
N GLN A 330 -13.48 -12.59 -5.44
CA GLN A 330 -12.54 -11.60 -5.99
C GLN A 330 -11.10 -12.12 -6.00
N ALA A 331 -10.68 -12.81 -4.95
CA ALA A 331 -9.36 -13.40 -4.86
C ALA A 331 -9.16 -14.53 -5.89
N GLN A 332 -10.17 -15.38 -6.08
CA GLN A 332 -10.16 -16.40 -7.14
C GLN A 332 -10.04 -15.76 -8.53
N ALA A 333 -10.83 -14.72 -8.81
CA ALA A 333 -10.73 -13.99 -10.07
C ALA A 333 -9.37 -13.32 -10.27
N ALA A 334 -8.77 -12.77 -9.21
CA ALA A 334 -7.41 -12.24 -9.24
C ALA A 334 -6.36 -13.32 -9.48
N SER A 335 -6.55 -14.51 -8.89
CA SER A 335 -5.69 -15.68 -9.08
C SER A 335 -5.63 -16.11 -10.54
N GLU A 336 -6.80 -16.26 -11.18
CA GLU A 336 -6.92 -16.66 -12.59
C GLU A 336 -6.26 -15.66 -13.55
N GLN A 337 -6.21 -14.39 -13.16
CA GLN A 337 -5.63 -13.31 -13.97
C GLN A 337 -4.19 -12.97 -13.58
N TRP A 338 -3.62 -13.65 -12.58
CA TRP A 338 -2.35 -13.26 -11.97
C TRP A 338 -1.19 -13.24 -12.95
N ASP A 339 -0.95 -14.35 -13.65
CA ASP A 339 0.20 -14.49 -14.55
C ASP A 339 0.11 -13.50 -15.72
N LEU A 340 -1.10 -13.21 -16.19
CA LEU A 340 -1.35 -12.22 -17.22
C LEU A 340 -1.10 -10.80 -16.69
N ALA A 341 -1.47 -10.52 -15.44
CA ALA A 341 -1.20 -9.23 -14.81
C ALA A 341 0.30 -8.98 -14.57
N GLN A 342 1.14 -10.02 -14.45
CA GLN A 342 2.59 -9.86 -14.33
C GLN A 342 3.26 -9.39 -15.63
N GLN A 343 2.56 -9.50 -16.76
CA GLN A 343 3.03 -8.99 -18.05
C GLN A 343 2.75 -7.49 -18.20
N ASP A 344 2.49 -6.76 -17.11
CA ASP A 344 2.22 -5.33 -17.14
C ASP A 344 3.34 -4.59 -17.88
N TYR A 345 3.02 -4.18 -19.11
CA TYR A 345 3.92 -3.45 -19.99
C TYR A 345 4.12 -2.00 -19.54
N GLY A 346 3.44 -1.54 -18.47
CA GLY A 346 3.48 -0.15 -18.04
C GLY A 346 2.90 0.80 -19.09
N THR A 347 3.46 2.01 -19.20
CA THR A 347 3.03 3.03 -20.17
C THR A 347 3.74 2.92 -21.51
N VAL A 348 3.82 1.71 -22.09
CA VAL A 348 4.40 1.53 -23.43
C VAL A 348 3.36 1.94 -24.49
N GLU A 349 3.68 2.96 -25.28
CA GLU A 349 2.93 3.32 -26.49
C GLU A 349 3.36 2.41 -27.65
N PHE A 350 2.43 1.61 -28.16
CA PHE A 350 2.65 0.74 -29.32
C PHE A 350 2.28 1.45 -30.62
N ALA A 351 3.00 1.14 -31.70
CA ALA A 351 2.66 1.64 -33.02
C ALA A 351 1.28 1.13 -33.47
N ASP A 352 0.51 1.96 -34.18
CA ASP A 352 -0.91 1.75 -34.46
C ASP A 352 -1.27 0.53 -35.34
N GLU A 353 -0.28 -0.24 -35.81
CA GLU A 353 -0.45 -1.20 -36.90
C GLU A 353 -0.69 -2.67 -36.47
N ASP A 354 -0.45 -3.04 -35.19
CA ASP A 354 -0.59 -4.43 -34.71
C ASP A 354 -1.82 -4.64 -33.80
N VAL A 355 -2.91 -5.16 -34.40
CA VAL A 355 -4.20 -5.40 -33.73
C VAL A 355 -4.10 -6.47 -32.63
N GLU A 356 -3.30 -7.53 -32.85
CA GLU A 356 -3.12 -8.62 -31.88
C GLU A 356 -2.40 -8.16 -30.60
N GLU A 357 -1.40 -7.27 -30.74
CA GLU A 357 -0.66 -6.71 -29.61
C GLU A 357 -1.52 -5.78 -28.77
N ARG A 358 -2.37 -4.95 -29.41
CA ARG A 358 -3.37 -4.13 -28.71
C ARG A 358 -4.39 -4.97 -27.93
N GLU A 359 -4.89 -6.06 -28.53
CA GLU A 359 -5.82 -6.96 -27.84
C GLU A 359 -5.16 -7.62 -26.63
N HIS A 360 -3.89 -8.00 -26.74
CA HIS A 360 -3.13 -8.55 -25.62
C HIS A 360 -2.92 -7.52 -24.50
N VAL A 361 -2.50 -6.30 -24.84
CA VAL A 361 -2.32 -5.19 -23.89
C VAL A 361 -3.61 -4.87 -23.14
N GLU A 362 -4.76 -4.83 -23.82
CA GLU A 362 -6.05 -4.59 -23.15
C GLU A 362 -6.44 -5.74 -22.20
N LYS A 363 -6.13 -6.99 -22.56
CA LYS A 363 -6.32 -8.14 -21.64
C LYS A 363 -5.41 -8.02 -20.42
N VAL A 364 -4.15 -7.65 -20.60
CA VAL A 364 -3.20 -7.40 -19.50
C VAL A 364 -3.70 -6.26 -18.60
N LYS A 365 -4.12 -5.11 -19.16
CA LYS A 365 -4.67 -4.00 -18.37
C LYS A 365 -5.87 -4.42 -17.53
N LYS A 366 -6.76 -5.23 -18.11
CA LYS A 366 -7.93 -5.76 -17.39
C LYS A 366 -7.50 -6.70 -16.26
N ALA A 367 -6.54 -7.59 -16.51
CA ALA A 367 -5.99 -8.48 -15.50
C ALA A 367 -5.34 -7.70 -14.34
N VAL A 368 -4.51 -6.70 -14.66
CA VAL A 368 -3.89 -5.79 -13.69
C VAL A 368 -4.95 -5.07 -12.85
N ALA A 369 -6.04 -4.59 -13.47
CA ALA A 369 -7.12 -3.93 -12.74
C ALA A 369 -7.82 -4.86 -11.75
N VAL A 370 -8.08 -6.12 -12.12
CA VAL A 370 -8.68 -7.12 -11.24
C VAL A 370 -7.77 -7.41 -10.04
N VAL A 371 -6.49 -7.70 -10.29
CA VAL A 371 -5.52 -8.01 -9.24
C VAL A 371 -5.30 -6.81 -8.31
N ARG A 372 -5.19 -5.60 -8.87
CA ARG A 372 -5.02 -4.36 -8.10
C ARG A 372 -6.22 -4.08 -7.22
N SER A 373 -7.44 -4.23 -7.75
CA SER A 373 -8.69 -4.03 -7.01
C SER A 373 -8.80 -4.98 -5.82
N TRP A 374 -8.52 -6.27 -6.02
CA TRP A 374 -8.54 -7.24 -4.94
C TRP A 374 -7.51 -6.91 -3.84
N ARG A 375 -6.26 -6.59 -4.21
CA ARG A 375 -5.23 -6.18 -3.24
C ARG A 375 -5.60 -4.92 -2.49
N GLU A 376 -6.19 -3.96 -3.18
CA GLU A 376 -6.65 -2.71 -2.57
C GLU A 376 -7.75 -2.98 -1.54
N ASN A 377 -8.69 -3.88 -1.81
CA ASN A 377 -9.73 -4.28 -0.86
C ASN A 377 -9.16 -4.98 0.39
N VAL A 378 -8.21 -5.89 0.21
CA VAL A 378 -7.51 -6.54 1.33
C VAL A 378 -6.79 -5.48 2.18
N HIS A 379 -6.10 -4.54 1.54
CA HIS A 379 -5.42 -3.46 2.26
C HIS A 379 -6.40 -2.53 3.00
N ILE A 380 -7.55 -2.18 2.40
CA ILE A 380 -8.59 -1.39 3.06
C ILE A 380 -9.10 -2.11 4.31
N LEU A 381 -9.34 -3.42 4.23
CA LEU A 381 -9.77 -4.22 5.38
C LEU A 381 -8.72 -4.23 6.50
N THR A 382 -7.46 -4.51 6.16
CA THR A 382 -6.36 -4.54 7.15
C THR A 382 -6.14 -3.17 7.78
N LEU A 383 -6.13 -2.10 6.98
CA LEU A 383 -5.99 -0.73 7.49
C LEU A 383 -7.18 -0.35 8.39
N GLY A 384 -8.40 -0.76 8.04
CA GLY A 384 -9.58 -0.50 8.87
C GLY A 384 -9.47 -1.12 10.25
N LEU A 385 -8.99 -2.37 10.31
CA LEU A 385 -8.74 -3.09 11.56
C LEU A 385 -7.63 -2.46 12.40
N GLU A 386 -6.53 -2.06 11.77
CA GLU A 386 -5.42 -1.37 12.43
C GLU A 386 -5.88 -0.05 13.07
N LEU A 387 -6.63 0.76 12.32
CA LEU A 387 -7.19 2.02 12.83
C LEU A 387 -8.16 1.80 13.97
N LEU A 388 -9.02 0.78 13.90
CA LEU A 388 -9.92 0.42 15.01
C LEU A 388 -9.14 0.03 16.26
N SER A 389 -8.07 -0.77 16.12
CA SER A 389 -7.18 -1.12 17.24
C SER A 389 -6.59 0.13 17.87
N ASN A 390 -6.00 1.01 17.05
CA ASN A 390 -5.38 2.24 17.52
C ASN A 390 -6.39 3.17 18.21
N MET A 391 -7.59 3.30 17.67
CA MET A 391 -8.65 4.09 18.30
C MET A 391 -9.05 3.50 19.65
N LEU A 392 -9.18 2.17 19.76
CA LEU A 392 -9.47 1.53 21.03
C LEU A 392 -8.37 1.78 22.04
N ALA A 393 -7.11 1.55 21.69
CA ALA A 393 -5.98 1.77 22.60
C ALA A 393 -5.96 3.19 23.21
N ASN A 394 -6.44 4.20 22.46
CA ASN A 394 -6.34 5.61 22.84
C ASN A 394 -7.66 6.27 23.29
N VAL A 395 -8.80 5.57 23.21
CA VAL A 395 -10.06 6.08 23.78
C VAL A 395 -10.00 5.97 25.30
N GLU A 396 -9.93 7.12 25.98
CA GLU A 396 -10.05 7.22 27.43
C GLU A 396 -11.51 7.00 27.85
N LEU A 397 -11.74 6.02 28.72
CA LEU A 397 -12.99 5.90 29.45
C LEU A 397 -12.86 6.83 30.65
N GLY A 398 -13.73 7.83 30.79
CA GLY A 398 -13.71 8.76 31.92
C GLY A 398 -13.48 8.05 33.25
N ASP A 399 -12.54 8.55 34.04
CA ASP A 399 -12.16 7.99 35.35
C ASP A 399 -12.90 8.66 36.51
N ASP A 400 -13.77 9.64 36.22
CA ASP A 400 -14.46 10.41 37.24
C ASP A 400 -15.82 9.80 37.59
N ASP A 401 -15.82 8.96 38.64
CA ASP A 401 -17.01 8.44 39.36
C ASP A 401 -17.97 9.54 39.89
N ASP A 402 -17.63 10.81 39.71
CA ASP A 402 -18.34 11.98 40.24
C ASP A 402 -19.12 12.78 39.17
N GLU A 403 -18.97 12.46 37.87
CA GLU A 403 -19.68 13.17 36.80
C GLU A 403 -20.94 12.40 36.40
N TRP A 404 -22.10 12.89 36.89
CA TRP A 404 -23.39 12.30 36.59
C TRP A 404 -23.65 12.27 35.08
N GLY A 405 -23.52 11.11 34.44
CA GLY A 405 -24.09 10.73 33.14
C GLY A 405 -24.21 11.90 32.17
N SER A 406 -23.07 12.39 31.70
CA SER A 406 -23.05 13.41 30.66
C SER A 406 -23.48 12.77 29.33
N ASP A 407 -24.19 13.52 28.47
CA ASP A 407 -24.58 13.05 27.13
C ASP A 407 -23.37 12.54 26.29
N ASP A 408 -22.15 12.99 26.63
CA ASP A 408 -20.89 12.58 25.99
C ASP A 408 -20.43 11.18 26.43
N GLU A 409 -20.75 10.75 27.67
CA GLU A 409 -20.43 9.40 28.18
C GLU A 409 -21.32 8.33 27.53
N ASP A 410 -22.63 8.56 27.50
CA ASP A 410 -23.61 7.69 26.81
C ASP A 410 -23.26 7.56 25.31
N GLY A 411 -22.87 8.68 24.68
CA GLY A 411 -22.45 8.69 23.28
C GLY A 411 -21.16 7.91 23.04
N MET A 412 -20.23 7.89 24.00
CA MET A 412 -18.99 7.14 23.87
C MET A 412 -19.19 5.64 24.09
N GLU A 413 -20.14 5.23 24.94
CA GLU A 413 -20.55 3.84 25.09
C GLU A 413 -21.15 3.29 23.78
N GLU A 414 -22.05 4.04 23.12
CA GLU A 414 -22.63 3.65 21.82
C GLU A 414 -21.54 3.50 20.73
N VAL A 415 -20.54 4.38 20.72
CA VAL A 415 -19.38 4.29 19.82
C VAL A 415 -18.57 3.01 20.04
N LEU A 416 -18.42 2.57 21.30
CA LEU A 416 -17.68 1.36 21.64
C LEU A 416 -18.41 0.08 21.21
N ASP A 417 -19.74 0.07 21.30
CA ASP A 417 -20.58 -1.00 20.76
C ASP A 417 -20.46 -1.10 19.24
N ASP A 418 -20.46 0.05 18.56
CA ASP A 418 -20.22 0.12 17.12
C ASP A 418 -18.83 -0.43 16.76
N PHE A 419 -17.78 -0.11 17.54
CA PHE A 419 -16.47 -0.71 17.34
C PHE A 419 -16.50 -2.23 17.52
N ALA A 420 -17.24 -2.77 18.49
CA ALA A 420 -17.36 -4.22 18.68
C ALA A 420 -17.96 -4.91 17.45
N ALA A 421 -19.08 -4.40 16.94
CA ALA A 421 -19.74 -4.94 15.76
C ALA A 421 -18.87 -4.85 14.49
N ILE A 422 -18.12 -3.75 14.33
CA ILE A 422 -17.19 -3.56 13.20
C ILE A 422 -16.03 -4.56 13.29
N ARG A 423 -15.44 -4.75 14.48
CA ARG A 423 -14.34 -5.72 14.71
C ARG A 423 -14.75 -7.15 14.38
N GLU A 424 -15.88 -7.61 14.93
CA GLU A 424 -16.35 -8.98 14.73
C GLU A 424 -16.55 -9.29 13.25
N ARG A 425 -17.19 -8.38 12.50
CA ARG A 425 -17.40 -8.51 11.05
C ARG A 425 -16.08 -8.60 10.29
N ALA A 426 -15.11 -7.76 10.63
CA ALA A 426 -13.81 -7.72 9.96
C ALA A 426 -12.98 -8.98 10.26
N LEU A 427 -12.97 -9.46 11.51
CA LEU A 427 -12.30 -10.69 11.92
C LEU A 427 -12.92 -11.92 11.23
N ASN A 428 -14.25 -11.99 11.13
CA ASN A 428 -14.94 -13.04 10.38
C ASN A 428 -14.58 -13.02 8.88
N CYS A 429 -14.42 -11.83 8.29
CA CYS A 429 -13.95 -11.69 6.92
C CYS A 429 -12.52 -12.22 6.75
N LEU A 430 -11.59 -11.81 7.62
CA LEU A 430 -10.20 -12.28 7.60
C LEU A 430 -10.10 -13.80 7.80
N THR A 431 -10.89 -14.37 8.71
CA THR A 431 -10.92 -15.83 8.92
C THR A 431 -11.29 -16.55 7.63
N ASN A 432 -12.34 -16.09 6.95
CA ASN A 432 -12.79 -16.69 5.70
C ASN A 432 -11.76 -16.55 4.58
N LEU A 433 -11.06 -15.41 4.49
CA LEU A 433 -9.98 -15.21 3.53
C LEU A 433 -8.83 -16.19 3.80
N VAL A 434 -8.30 -16.18 5.01
CA VAL A 434 -7.13 -17.01 5.35
C VAL A 434 -7.43 -18.51 5.19
N ALA A 435 -8.64 -18.94 5.58
CA ALA A 435 -9.04 -20.33 5.53
C ALA A 435 -9.31 -20.86 4.11
N ASN A 436 -9.84 -20.02 3.21
CA ASN A 436 -10.34 -20.50 1.90
C ASN A 436 -9.46 -20.13 0.70
N LEU A 437 -8.50 -19.20 0.86
CA LEU A 437 -7.62 -18.84 -0.24
C LEU A 437 -6.58 -19.94 -0.53
N SER A 438 -6.15 -20.01 -1.79
CA SER A 438 -4.96 -20.80 -2.13
C SER A 438 -3.71 -20.21 -1.49
N VAL A 439 -2.66 -21.01 -1.33
CA VAL A 439 -1.38 -20.54 -0.75
C VAL A 439 -0.81 -19.40 -1.58
N ALA A 440 -0.90 -19.54 -2.91
CA ALA A 440 -0.44 -18.55 -3.85
C ALA A 440 -1.20 -17.24 -3.66
N ASP A 441 -2.53 -17.27 -3.58
CA ASP A 441 -3.33 -16.04 -3.41
C ASP A 441 -3.11 -15.41 -2.05
N LEU A 442 -3.01 -16.22 -1.00
CA LEU A 442 -2.79 -15.72 0.35
C LEU A 442 -1.46 -14.94 0.44
N THR A 443 -0.37 -15.49 -0.09
CA THR A 443 0.97 -14.86 -0.09
C THR A 443 1.12 -13.70 -1.07
N ARG A 444 0.29 -13.65 -2.12
CA ARG A 444 0.23 -12.51 -3.06
C ARG A 444 -0.63 -11.37 -2.50
N GLY A 445 -1.67 -11.64 -1.73
CA GLY A 445 -2.62 -10.62 -1.31
C GLY A 445 -2.33 -10.04 0.07
N CYS A 446 -1.76 -10.85 0.96
CA CYS A 446 -1.69 -10.58 2.38
C CYS A 446 -0.27 -10.77 2.90
N ASP A 447 0.22 -9.81 3.69
CA ASP A 447 1.33 -10.06 4.59
C ASP A 447 0.78 -10.74 5.86
N LEU A 448 1.01 -12.05 5.97
CA LEU A 448 0.49 -12.84 7.08
C LEU A 448 1.06 -12.43 8.43
N ASN A 449 2.29 -11.90 8.46
CA ASN A 449 2.85 -11.38 9.70
C ASN A 449 2.11 -10.11 10.10
N GLN A 450 1.89 -9.19 9.17
CA GLN A 450 1.15 -7.97 9.45
C GLN A 450 -0.26 -8.29 9.96
N VAL A 451 -1.01 -9.17 9.28
CA VAL A 451 -2.36 -9.56 9.71
C VAL A 451 -2.33 -10.19 11.10
N PHE A 452 -1.37 -11.07 11.39
CA PHE A 452 -1.23 -11.70 12.70
C PHE A 452 -0.93 -10.67 13.81
N GLN A 453 -0.03 -9.71 13.56
CA GLN A 453 0.29 -8.64 14.51
C GLN A 453 -0.92 -7.74 14.78
N VAL A 454 -1.64 -7.30 13.73
CA VAL A 454 -2.82 -6.45 13.88
C VAL A 454 -3.92 -7.14 14.69
N VAL A 455 -4.18 -8.43 14.44
CA VAL A 455 -5.20 -9.19 15.17
C VAL A 455 -4.82 -9.39 16.64
N LEU A 456 -3.52 -9.58 16.94
CA LEU A 456 -3.05 -9.68 18.31
C LEU A 456 -3.07 -8.36 19.06
N ALA A 457 -2.67 -7.26 18.41
CA ALA A 457 -2.78 -5.92 18.99
C ALA A 457 -4.23 -5.61 19.35
N LEU A 458 -5.16 -5.89 18.42
CA LEU A 458 -6.59 -5.75 18.66
C LEU A 458 -7.08 -6.58 19.85
N TYR A 459 -6.57 -7.80 20.00
CA TYR A 459 -6.89 -8.65 21.14
C TYR A 459 -6.38 -8.07 22.45
N ALA A 460 -5.12 -7.62 22.49
CA ALA A 460 -4.53 -7.01 23.67
C ALA A 460 -5.28 -5.74 24.10
N ASP A 461 -5.67 -4.89 23.15
CA ASP A 461 -6.41 -3.65 23.40
C ASP A 461 -7.82 -3.93 23.95
N VAL A 462 -8.50 -4.97 23.45
CA VAL A 462 -9.80 -5.39 23.98
C VAL A 462 -9.66 -5.93 25.41
N GLN A 463 -8.63 -6.74 25.68
CA GLN A 463 -8.43 -7.32 27.01
C GLN A 463 -8.06 -6.25 28.04
N SER A 464 -7.21 -5.29 27.71
CA SER A 464 -6.83 -4.20 28.63
C SER A 464 -8.04 -3.35 29.04
N LYS A 465 -8.95 -3.04 28.11
CA LYS A 465 -10.20 -2.33 28.41
C LYS A 465 -11.17 -3.14 29.26
N ASN A 466 -11.27 -4.45 29.00
CA ASN A 466 -12.11 -5.32 29.80
C ASN A 466 -11.60 -5.43 31.25
N GLU A 467 -10.28 -5.50 31.46
CA GLU A 467 -9.67 -5.49 32.80
C GLU A 467 -9.97 -4.19 33.54
N LEU A 468 -9.88 -3.03 32.86
CA LEU A 468 -10.28 -1.73 33.40
C LEU A 468 -11.78 -1.71 33.79
N ALA A 469 -12.67 -2.18 32.91
CA ALA A 469 -14.11 -2.24 33.17
C ALA A 469 -14.48 -3.21 34.32
N LEU A 470 -13.86 -4.39 34.38
CA LEU A 470 -14.03 -5.38 35.45
C LEU A 470 -13.49 -4.92 36.80
N SER A 471 -12.51 -4.02 36.82
CA SER A 471 -11.99 -3.41 38.05
C SER A 471 -12.92 -2.34 38.62
N LYS A 472 -13.74 -1.70 37.78
CA LYS A 472 -14.70 -0.65 38.14
C LYS A 472 -16.06 -1.22 38.55
N ASP A 473 -16.54 -2.27 37.88
CA ASP A 473 -17.77 -2.96 38.25
C ASP A 473 -17.50 -4.25 39.04
N LEU A 474 -17.82 -4.21 40.34
CA LEU A 474 -17.74 -5.37 41.23
C LEU A 474 -18.68 -6.50 40.75
N PHE A 475 -18.15 -7.46 40.00
CA PHE A 475 -18.79 -8.73 39.59
C PHE A 475 -20.21 -8.62 39.02
N GLN A 476 -20.32 -8.41 37.71
CA GLN A 476 -21.50 -8.83 36.93
C GLN A 476 -21.10 -9.89 35.90
N PRO A 477 -21.36 -11.19 36.16
CA PRO A 477 -20.99 -12.31 35.28
C PRO A 477 -21.74 -12.39 33.94
N ASP A 478 -22.67 -11.46 33.67
CA ASP A 478 -23.64 -11.55 32.58
C ASP A 478 -23.36 -10.61 31.39
N ARG A 479 -22.21 -9.90 31.34
CA ARG A 479 -21.77 -9.21 30.11
C ARG A 479 -21.22 -10.23 29.12
N ALA A 480 -22.14 -10.85 28.37
CA ALA A 480 -21.88 -11.90 27.38
C ALA A 480 -21.21 -11.40 26.09
N ASP A 481 -21.05 -10.10 25.90
CA ASP A 481 -20.79 -9.51 24.58
C ASP A 481 -19.31 -9.56 24.12
N THR A 482 -18.37 -9.90 25.01
CA THR A 482 -16.94 -10.04 24.63
C THR A 482 -16.58 -11.44 24.11
N GLY A 483 -17.42 -12.44 24.39
CA GLY A 483 -17.16 -13.83 24.02
C GLY A 483 -17.10 -14.06 22.51
N ASP A 484 -17.85 -13.28 21.75
CA ASP A 484 -17.91 -13.38 20.29
C ASP A 484 -16.66 -12.77 19.63
N VAL A 485 -16.11 -11.69 20.21
CA VAL A 485 -14.84 -11.08 19.75
C VAL A 485 -13.66 -11.99 20.06
N ASP A 486 -13.59 -12.54 21.27
CA ASP A 486 -12.55 -13.52 21.65
C ASP A 486 -12.55 -14.73 20.71
N ALA A 487 -13.75 -15.24 20.39
CA ALA A 487 -13.91 -16.35 19.45
C ALA A 487 -13.46 -15.97 18.04
N ALA A 488 -13.86 -14.79 17.53
CA ALA A 488 -13.50 -14.31 16.20
C ALA A 488 -11.98 -14.07 16.08
N VAL A 489 -11.34 -13.47 17.08
CA VAL A 489 -9.87 -13.31 17.14
C VAL A 489 -9.19 -14.68 17.08
N MET A 490 -9.58 -15.59 17.95
CA MET A 490 -8.95 -16.92 18.02
C MET A 490 -9.20 -17.74 16.75
N ALA A 491 -10.32 -17.50 16.05
CA ALA A 491 -10.60 -18.10 14.75
C ALA A 491 -9.62 -17.61 13.68
N VAL A 492 -9.37 -16.30 13.58
CA VAL A 492 -8.40 -15.74 12.62
C VAL A 492 -6.99 -16.25 12.94
N LEU A 493 -6.56 -16.16 14.20
CA LEU A 493 -5.22 -16.58 14.60
C LEU A 493 -5.03 -18.10 14.36
N SER A 494 -6.06 -18.91 14.64
CA SER A 494 -6.04 -20.34 14.34
C SER A 494 -5.89 -20.60 12.84
N ALA A 495 -6.62 -19.87 12.00
CA ALA A 495 -6.54 -20.02 10.54
C ALA A 495 -5.14 -19.64 10.04
N LEU A 496 -4.56 -18.54 10.51
CA LEU A 496 -3.20 -18.09 10.16
C LEU A 496 -2.15 -19.12 10.55
N VAL A 497 -2.20 -19.60 11.80
CA VAL A 497 -1.27 -20.62 12.30
C VAL A 497 -1.43 -21.92 11.51
N LEU A 498 -2.66 -22.38 11.27
CA LEU A 498 -2.91 -23.61 10.53
C LEU A 498 -2.31 -23.54 9.13
N ARG A 499 -2.57 -22.46 8.39
CA ARG A 499 -1.98 -22.21 7.06
C ARG A 499 -0.46 -22.14 7.13
N SER A 500 0.07 -21.49 8.15
CA SER A 500 1.51 -21.40 8.35
C SER A 500 2.18 -22.75 8.62
N VAL A 501 1.48 -23.70 9.25
CA VAL A 501 1.97 -25.05 9.50
C VAL A 501 1.76 -25.96 8.29
N ASP A 502 0.53 -26.08 7.81
CA ASP A 502 0.14 -27.05 6.78
C ASP A 502 0.77 -26.70 5.43
N ASP A 503 0.89 -25.40 5.11
CA ASP A 503 1.44 -24.90 3.86
C ASP A 503 2.90 -24.39 3.98
N ASN A 504 3.52 -24.57 5.15
CA ASN A 504 4.89 -24.14 5.46
C ASN A 504 5.17 -22.65 5.17
N LEU A 505 4.19 -21.78 5.45
CA LEU A 505 4.32 -20.34 5.24
C LEU A 505 5.07 -19.66 6.39
N PRO A 506 5.90 -18.65 6.12
CA PRO A 506 6.57 -17.90 7.17
C PRO A 506 5.55 -17.14 8.01
N LEU A 507 5.57 -17.38 9.31
CA LEU A 507 4.80 -16.64 10.31
C LEU A 507 5.69 -16.49 11.54
N ASN A 508 5.98 -15.26 11.91
CA ASN A 508 6.78 -14.93 13.07
C ASN A 508 5.88 -14.78 14.30
N VAL A 509 5.99 -15.71 15.24
CA VAL A 509 5.23 -15.70 16.49
C VAL A 509 6.21 -15.50 17.63
N ALA A 510 6.28 -14.26 18.13
CA ALA A 510 7.10 -13.95 19.29
C ALA A 510 6.55 -14.64 20.56
N PRO A 511 7.41 -14.98 21.54
CA PRO A 511 6.98 -15.62 22.79
C PRO A 511 5.94 -14.81 23.57
N GLU A 512 6.02 -13.46 23.57
CA GLU A 512 5.00 -12.62 24.20
C GLU A 512 3.59 -12.84 23.64
N HIS A 513 3.45 -13.11 22.34
CA HIS A 513 2.17 -13.34 21.68
C HIS A 513 1.52 -14.66 22.13
N LEU A 514 2.33 -15.66 22.46
CA LEU A 514 1.84 -16.93 22.99
C LEU A 514 1.24 -16.76 24.39
N GLY A 515 1.75 -15.80 25.17
CA GLY A 515 1.19 -15.46 26.48
C GLY A 515 -0.27 -15.01 26.39
N ALA A 516 -0.59 -14.16 25.42
CA ALA A 516 -1.97 -13.69 25.20
C ALA A 516 -2.91 -14.83 24.78
N VAL A 517 -2.46 -15.72 23.89
CA VAL A 517 -3.25 -16.90 23.48
C VAL A 517 -3.45 -17.87 24.64
N LEU A 518 -2.42 -18.07 25.48
CA LEU A 518 -2.52 -18.91 26.67
C LEU A 518 -3.49 -18.33 27.70
N ALA A 519 -3.47 -17.02 27.92
CA ALA A 519 -4.42 -16.33 28.78
C ALA A 519 -5.86 -16.55 28.28
N SER A 520 -6.10 -16.41 26.97
CA SER A 520 -7.38 -16.72 26.35
C SER A 520 -7.82 -18.16 26.62
N ALA A 521 -6.93 -19.14 26.41
CA ALA A 521 -7.22 -20.56 26.65
C ALA A 521 -7.63 -20.85 28.11
N GLN A 522 -7.05 -20.13 29.07
CA GLN A 522 -7.29 -20.32 30.50
C GLN A 522 -8.54 -19.60 31.01
N ALA A 523 -8.75 -18.36 30.56
CA ALA A 523 -9.63 -17.42 31.24
C ALA A 523 -10.69 -16.76 30.36
N SER A 524 -10.67 -16.92 29.02
CA SER A 524 -11.70 -16.33 28.16
C SER A 524 -13.09 -16.83 28.57
N PRO A 525 -14.13 -15.98 28.60
CA PRO A 525 -15.50 -16.42 28.89
C PRO A 525 -16.06 -17.34 27.79
N SER A 526 -15.57 -17.21 26.55
CA SER A 526 -16.03 -17.99 25.40
C SER A 526 -15.43 -19.40 25.34
N VAL A 527 -16.29 -20.41 25.36
CA VAL A 527 -15.88 -21.82 25.18
C VAL A 527 -15.21 -22.02 23.83
N GLU A 528 -15.70 -21.35 22.79
CA GLU A 528 -15.16 -21.43 21.44
C GLU A 528 -13.77 -20.79 21.35
N ALA A 529 -13.58 -19.63 21.98
CA ALA A 529 -12.28 -18.99 22.08
C ALA A 529 -11.27 -19.88 22.81
N ARG A 530 -11.63 -20.42 23.98
CA ARG A 530 -10.77 -21.34 24.75
C ARG A 530 -10.36 -22.56 23.92
N THR A 531 -11.32 -23.17 23.24
CA THR A 531 -11.08 -24.37 22.41
C THR A 531 -10.19 -24.03 21.22
N SER A 532 -10.41 -22.89 20.56
CA SER A 532 -9.62 -22.41 19.44
C SER A 532 -8.19 -22.06 19.86
N ALA A 533 -8.00 -21.42 21.02
CA ALA A 533 -6.69 -21.10 21.58
C ALA A 533 -5.87 -22.37 21.89
N VAL A 534 -6.49 -23.40 22.50
CA VAL A 534 -5.84 -24.70 22.73
C VAL A 534 -5.44 -25.36 21.40
N ARG A 535 -6.34 -25.34 20.39
CA ARG A 535 -6.03 -25.87 19.06
C ARG A 535 -4.88 -25.12 18.40
N LEU A 536 -4.85 -23.79 18.52
CA LEU A 536 -3.80 -22.93 17.99
C LEU A 536 -2.45 -23.29 18.60
N LEU A 537 -2.34 -23.34 19.92
CA LEU A 537 -1.11 -23.72 20.63
C LEU A 537 -0.62 -25.11 20.22
N GLY A 538 -1.54 -26.09 20.17
CA GLY A 538 -1.20 -27.44 19.71
C GLY A 538 -0.79 -27.51 18.23
N THR A 539 -1.31 -26.61 17.39
CA THR A 539 -0.91 -26.51 15.98
C THR A 539 0.47 -25.88 15.84
N LEU A 540 0.75 -24.80 16.60
CA LEU A 540 2.08 -24.20 16.66
C LEU A 540 3.13 -25.20 17.08
N GLY A 541 2.88 -26.03 18.10
CA GLY A 541 3.81 -27.07 18.57
C GLY A 541 4.27 -28.09 17.52
N LYS A 542 3.67 -28.09 16.31
CA LYS A 542 4.15 -28.87 15.16
C LYS A 542 5.35 -28.22 14.45
N LYS A 543 5.64 -26.94 14.68
CA LYS A 543 6.78 -26.21 14.10
C LYS A 543 8.06 -26.43 14.89
N ALA A 544 9.19 -26.26 14.21
CA ALA A 544 10.48 -26.20 14.87
C ALA A 544 10.58 -24.90 15.65
N HIS A 545 10.73 -25.02 16.98
CA HIS A 545 10.74 -23.90 17.91
C HIS A 545 12.08 -23.73 18.61
N SER A 546 12.38 -22.50 19.00
CA SER A 546 13.48 -22.24 19.93
C SER A 546 13.19 -22.85 21.31
N LEU A 547 14.22 -23.09 22.10
CA LEU A 547 14.09 -23.66 23.44
C LEU A 547 13.23 -22.79 24.39
N PRO A 548 13.26 -21.44 24.32
CA PRO A 548 12.31 -20.57 25.00
C PRO A 548 10.85 -20.75 24.54
N GLU A 549 10.60 -20.84 23.24
CA GLU A 549 9.24 -21.05 22.69
C GLU A 549 8.65 -22.39 23.15
N ASN A 550 9.45 -23.47 23.11
CA ASN A 550 9.07 -24.80 23.60
C ASN A 550 8.81 -24.87 25.12
N LYS A 551 9.19 -23.85 25.91
CA LYS A 551 8.86 -23.80 27.34
C LYS A 551 7.54 -23.10 27.61
N VAL A 552 7.07 -22.28 26.67
CA VAL A 552 5.80 -21.55 26.75
C VAL A 552 4.66 -22.39 26.17
N LEU A 553 4.92 -23.10 25.06
CA LEU A 553 4.07 -24.15 24.50
C LEU A 553 4.04 -25.38 25.41
#